data_AF-A0A959NBL9-F1
#
_entry.id   AF-A0A959NBL9-F1
#
_cell.length_a   1.000
_cell.length_b   1.000
_cell.length_c   1.000
_cell.angle_alpha   90.00
_cell.angle_beta   90.00
_cell.angle_gamma   90.00
#
_symmetry.space_group_name_H-M   'P 1'
#
loop_
_entity.id
_entity.type
_entity.pdbx_description
1 polymer ?
#
loop_
_entity_poly.entity_id
_entity_poly.type
_entity_poly.pdbx_seq_one_letter_code
_entity_poly.pdbx_strand_id
1 'polypeptide(L)'
;MSNTTRQNHEIDYKIFGNDLQYVEIELDPQETAVAESGAMMMMEENISMQTIFGDGAEQPKGFLGKLVSAGKRVLTGESLFMTAFTNDGAGKKRISFAA
;
A
#
# COMPACT_ATOMS: atom_id res chain seq x y z
N MET A 1 -19.64 20.33 -6.64
CA MET A 1 -18.45 19.56 -7.05
C MET A 1 -17.53 19.49 -5.84
N SER A 2 -17.68 18.46 -5.00
CA SER A 2 -16.86 18.34 -3.79
C SER A 2 -15.45 17.94 -4.21
N ASN A 3 -14.52 18.85 -3.99
CA ASN A 3 -13.10 18.63 -4.17
C ASN A 3 -12.62 17.85 -2.94
N THR A 4 -12.80 16.52 -2.94
CA THR A 4 -12.24 15.67 -1.89
C THR A 4 -10.73 15.63 -2.10
N THR A 5 -10.00 16.51 -1.42
CA THR A 5 -8.57 16.35 -1.21
C THR A 5 -8.38 14.95 -0.64
N ARG A 6 -7.78 14.03 -1.42
CA ARG A 6 -7.36 12.73 -0.89
C ARG A 6 -6.31 13.02 0.17
N GLN A 7 -6.73 13.05 1.43
CA GLN A 7 -5.81 13.01 2.55
C GLN A 7 -5.50 11.56 2.82
N ASN A 8 -4.22 11.25 3.03
CA ASN A 8 -3.84 9.92 3.51
C ASN A 8 -4.54 9.72 4.86
N HIS A 9 -5.07 8.52 5.07
CA HIS A 9 -5.67 8.16 6.35
C HIS A 9 -4.60 8.17 7.44
N GLU A 10 -4.98 8.57 8.64
CA GLU A 10 -4.16 8.38 9.83
C GLU A 10 -4.34 6.91 10.24
N ILE A 11 -3.25 6.13 10.20
CA ILE A 11 -3.32 4.68 10.39
C ILE A 11 -2.72 4.30 11.74
N ASP A 12 -3.43 3.47 12.48
CA ASP A 12 -2.96 2.87 13.73
C ASP A 12 -1.92 1.76 13.44
N TYR A 13 -0.80 1.74 14.16
CA TYR A 13 0.23 0.71 13.98
C TYR A 13 0.91 0.31 15.30
N LYS A 14 1.54 -0.88 15.28
CA LYS A 14 2.37 -1.38 16.36
C LYS A 14 3.59 -2.12 15.80
N ILE A 15 4.76 -1.84 16.38
CA ILE A 15 6.00 -2.56 16.06
C ILE A 15 6.20 -3.68 17.06
N PHE A 16 6.52 -4.86 16.56
CA PHE A 16 6.77 -6.07 17.33
C PHE A 16 8.19 -6.57 17.08
N GLY A 17 8.71 -7.35 18.02
CA GLY A 17 10.05 -7.92 17.95
C GLY A 17 11.14 -7.01 18.54
N ASN A 18 12.28 -7.60 18.83
CA ASN A 18 13.46 -6.89 19.34
C ASN A 18 14.59 -6.96 18.31
N ASP A 19 15.06 -8.18 18.01
CA ASP A 19 16.11 -8.40 17.00
C ASP A 19 15.54 -8.55 15.58
N LEU A 20 14.40 -9.27 15.44
CA LEU A 20 13.66 -9.38 14.19
C LEU A 20 12.33 -8.65 14.34
N GLN A 21 12.24 -7.49 13.71
CA GLN A 21 11.10 -6.60 13.85
C GLN A 21 10.10 -6.75 12.71
N TYR A 22 8.84 -6.53 13.02
CA TYR A 22 7.77 -6.39 12.05
C TYR A 22 6.77 -5.34 12.52
N VAL A 23 6.06 -4.71 11.58
CA VAL A 23 5.02 -3.73 11.87
C VAL A 23 3.65 -4.35 11.58
N GLU A 24 2.73 -4.24 12.53
CA GLU A 24 1.32 -4.52 12.34
C GLU A 24 0.59 -3.19 12.15
N ILE A 25 -0.25 -3.13 11.12
CA ILE A 25 -1.07 -1.99 10.75
C ILE A 25 -2.53 -2.38 10.94
N GLU A 26 -3.29 -1.54 11.62
CA GLU A 26 -4.73 -1.68 11.83
C GLU A 26 -5.48 -0.74 10.88
N LEU A 27 -6.39 -1.30 10.10
CA LEU A 27 -7.18 -0.61 9.08
C LEU A 27 -8.65 -0.59 9.49
N ASP A 28 -9.25 0.60 9.49
CA ASP A 28 -10.70 0.74 9.54
C ASP A 28 -11.34 0.21 8.23
N PRO A 29 -12.66 -0.08 8.22
CA PRO A 29 -13.35 -0.50 7.00
C PRO A 29 -13.11 0.49 5.86
N GLN A 30 -12.75 -0.03 4.68
CA GLN A 30 -12.40 0.71 3.46
C GLN A 30 -11.08 1.50 3.50
N GLU A 31 -10.28 1.36 4.54
CA GLU A 31 -8.91 1.88 4.52
C GLU A 31 -7.97 0.96 3.75
N THR A 32 -6.95 1.57 3.15
CA THR A 32 -5.95 0.89 2.33
C THR A 32 -4.55 1.24 2.81
N ALA A 33 -3.73 0.22 3.06
CA ALA A 33 -2.29 0.35 3.20
C ALA A 33 -1.59 -0.01 1.87
N VAL A 34 -0.54 0.73 1.50
CA VAL A 34 0.28 0.43 0.32
C VAL A 34 1.68 0.04 0.79
N ALA A 35 2.14 -1.14 0.39
CA ALA A 35 3.47 -1.65 0.77
C ALA A 35 4.20 -2.30 -0.40
N GLU A 36 5.49 -2.56 -0.21
CA GLU A 36 6.31 -3.24 -1.21
C GLU A 36 5.86 -4.70 -1.40
N SER A 37 5.89 -5.14 -2.65
CA SER A 37 5.55 -6.51 -3.01
C SER A 37 6.56 -7.48 -2.37
N GLY A 38 6.08 -8.33 -1.47
CA GLY A 38 6.91 -9.32 -0.76
C GLY A 38 7.25 -9.00 0.70
N ALA A 39 6.94 -7.78 1.17
CA ALA A 39 7.13 -7.41 2.58
C ALA A 39 6.02 -7.94 3.51
N MET A 40 4.90 -8.41 2.96
CA MET A 40 3.75 -8.90 3.74
C MET A 40 4.08 -10.23 4.42
N MET A 41 3.79 -10.31 5.73
CA MET A 41 3.95 -11.52 6.54
C MET A 41 2.62 -12.24 6.77
N MET A 42 1.64 -11.53 7.33
CA MET A 42 0.34 -12.08 7.76
C MET A 42 -0.73 -11.02 7.55
N MET A 43 -1.95 -11.45 7.21
CA MET A 43 -3.12 -10.58 7.12
C MET A 43 -4.35 -11.30 7.66
N GLU A 44 -5.27 -10.55 8.25
CA GLU A 44 -6.57 -11.08 8.66
C GLU A 44 -7.49 -11.34 7.47
N GLU A 45 -8.55 -12.13 7.70
CA GLU A 45 -9.59 -12.37 6.71
C GLU A 45 -10.30 -11.07 6.30
N ASN A 46 -10.70 -11.00 5.02
CA ASN A 46 -11.35 -9.84 4.38
C ASN A 46 -10.43 -8.63 4.16
N ILE A 47 -9.10 -8.82 4.22
CA ILE A 47 -8.15 -7.92 3.56
C ILE A 47 -7.98 -8.36 2.10
N SER A 48 -8.30 -7.49 1.15
CA SER A 48 -8.02 -7.72 -0.26
C SER A 48 -6.65 -7.20 -0.66
N MET A 49 -5.99 -7.94 -1.55
CA MET A 49 -4.64 -7.64 -2.03
C MET A 49 -4.69 -7.33 -3.52
N GLN A 50 -4.21 -6.15 -3.92
CA GLN A 50 -4.13 -5.75 -5.32
C GLN A 50 -2.74 -5.23 -5.66
N THR A 51 -2.06 -5.87 -6.62
CA THR A 51 -0.85 -5.31 -7.21
C THR A 51 -1.20 -4.11 -8.08
N ILE A 52 -0.59 -2.97 -7.80
CA ILE A 52 -0.78 -1.71 -8.53
C ILE A 52 0.54 -1.26 -9.17
N PHE A 53 0.43 -0.62 -10.32
CA PHE A 53 1.56 -0.03 -11.00
C PHE A 53 1.89 1.34 -10.39
N GLY A 54 3.11 1.54 -9.92
CA GLY A 54 3.48 2.72 -9.14
C GLY A 54 2.95 2.66 -7.70
N ASP A 55 2.73 3.82 -7.08
CA ASP A 55 2.21 3.99 -5.69
C ASP A 55 0.70 4.29 -5.63
N GLY A 56 0.00 4.30 -6.77
CA GLY A 56 -1.42 4.63 -6.85
C GLY A 56 -1.77 6.12 -6.74
N ALA A 57 -0.77 7.01 -6.56
CA ALA A 57 -0.96 8.45 -6.64
C ALA A 57 -1.17 8.89 -8.11
N GLU A 58 -1.63 10.14 -8.33
CA GLU A 58 -2.05 10.66 -9.64
C GLU A 58 -1.11 10.24 -10.78
N GLN A 59 -1.56 9.28 -11.60
CA GLN A 59 -0.81 8.87 -12.77
C GLN A 59 -0.97 9.96 -13.85
N PRO A 60 0.13 10.46 -14.46
CA PRO A 60 0.03 11.39 -15.58
C PRO A 60 -0.84 10.80 -16.70
N LYS A 61 -1.80 11.59 -17.20
CA LYS A 61 -2.74 11.16 -18.25
C LYS A 61 -1.97 10.84 -19.54
N GLY A 62 -2.11 9.62 -20.03
CA GLY A 62 -1.59 9.17 -21.33
C GLY A 62 -0.60 8.00 -21.26
N PHE A 63 -0.62 7.12 -22.27
CA PHE A 63 0.23 5.93 -22.36
C PHE A 63 1.73 6.28 -22.31
N LEU A 64 2.13 7.37 -22.97
CA LEU A 64 3.52 7.83 -23.01
C LEU A 64 4.03 8.30 -21.63
N GLY A 65 3.19 8.98 -20.85
CA GLY A 65 3.52 9.43 -19.50
C GLY A 65 3.78 8.27 -18.54
N LYS A 66 2.98 7.20 -18.66
CA LYS A 66 3.17 5.97 -17.89
C LYS A 66 4.51 5.30 -18.21
N LEU A 67 4.86 5.17 -19.49
CA LEU A 67 6.13 4.56 -19.91
C LEU A 67 7.36 5.35 -19.46
N VAL A 68 7.32 6.69 -19.52
CA VAL A 68 8.44 7.53 -19.05
C VAL A 68 8.61 7.41 -17.53
N SER A 69 7.51 7.39 -16.76
CA SER A 69 7.56 7.19 -15.31
C SER A 69 8.10 5.81 -14.92
N ALA A 70 7.70 4.77 -15.68
CA ALA A 70 8.21 3.41 -15.54
C ALA A 70 9.72 3.36 -15.78
N GLY A 71 10.18 3.94 -16.89
CA GLY A 71 11.60 3.96 -17.26
C GLY A 71 12.48 4.64 -16.21
N LYS A 72 12.02 5.74 -15.60
CA LYS A 72 12.75 6.40 -14.51
C LYS A 72 12.93 5.49 -13.30
N ARG A 73 11.89 4.77 -12.88
CA ARG A 73 11.96 3.84 -11.74
C ARG A 73 12.85 2.63 -12.02
N VAL A 74 12.81 2.10 -13.25
CA VAL A 74 13.77 1.06 -13.67
C VAL A 74 15.21 1.55 -13.53
N LEU A 75 15.48 2.81 -13.91
CA LEU A 75 16.82 3.39 -13.81
C LEU A 75 17.26 3.66 -12.36
N THR A 76 16.34 3.98 -11.45
CA THR A 76 16.63 4.15 -10.02
C THR A 76 16.70 2.84 -9.26
N GLY A 77 16.27 1.72 -9.86
CA GLY A 77 16.23 0.40 -9.21
C GLY A 77 15.06 0.24 -8.23
N GLU A 78 14.10 1.17 -8.22
CA GLU A 78 12.92 1.11 -7.36
C GLU A 78 11.86 0.14 -7.93
N SER A 79 11.07 -0.47 -7.05
CA SER A 79 9.99 -1.36 -7.47
C SER A 79 8.97 -0.64 -8.37
N LEU A 80 8.62 -1.28 -9.49
CA LEU A 80 7.57 -0.83 -10.41
C LEU A 80 6.16 -1.14 -9.89
N PHE A 81 6.06 -2.07 -8.95
CA PHE A 81 4.80 -2.61 -8.47
C PHE A 81 4.74 -2.52 -6.95
N MET A 82 3.71 -1.85 -6.46
CA MET A 82 3.34 -1.85 -5.06
C MET A 82 2.11 -2.75 -4.88
N THR A 83 1.86 -3.15 -3.65
CA THR A 83 0.66 -3.91 -3.30
C THR A 83 -0.22 -3.06 -2.38
N ALA A 84 -1.47 -2.89 -2.77
CA ALA A 84 -2.51 -2.27 -1.98
C ALA A 84 -3.26 -3.34 -1.18
N PHE A 85 -3.44 -3.10 0.11
CA PHE A 85 -4.14 -3.95 1.06
C PHE A 85 -5.33 -3.19 1.63
N THR A 86 -6.55 -3.61 1.28
CA THR A 86 -7.77 -2.89 1.65
C THR A 86 -8.62 -3.73 2.58
N ASN A 87 -9.16 -3.09 3.63
CA ASN A 87 -10.15 -3.73 4.49
C ASN A 87 -11.54 -3.70 3.85
N ASP A 88 -11.94 -4.83 3.25
CA ASP A 88 -13.28 -5.02 2.67
C ASP A 88 -14.28 -5.62 3.69
N GLY A 89 -13.81 -5.91 4.90
CA GLY A 89 -14.60 -6.46 5.98
C GLY A 89 -15.32 -5.41 6.83
N ALA A 90 -16.09 -5.91 7.80
CA ALA A 90 -16.62 -5.09 8.88
C ALA A 90 -15.63 -5.06 10.07
N GLY A 91 -15.58 -3.92 10.75
CA GLY A 91 -14.69 -3.68 11.87
C GLY A 91 -13.22 -3.50 11.47
N LYS A 92 -12.38 -3.23 12.47
CA LYS A 92 -10.95 -3.06 12.27
C LYS A 92 -10.28 -4.38 11.90
N LYS A 93 -9.33 -4.32 10.96
CA LYS A 93 -8.56 -5.48 10.48
C LYS A 93 -7.07 -5.20 10.49
N ARG A 94 -6.29 -6.27 10.63
CA ARG A 94 -4.82 -6.15 10.78
C ARG A 94 -4.05 -6.81 9.66
N ILE A 95 -2.95 -6.16 9.29
CA ILE A 95 -1.95 -6.67 8.36
C ILE A 95 -0.55 -6.40 8.89
N SER A 96 0.35 -7.38 8.78
CA SER A 96 1.72 -7.30 9.26
C SER A 96 2.74 -7.36 8.13
N PHE A 97 3.79 -6.55 8.24
CA PHE A 97 4.89 -6.46 7.29
C PHE A 97 6.26 -6.55 7.98
N ALA A 98 7.23 -7.17 7.32
CA ALA A 98 8.65 -7.16 7.72
C ALA A 98 9.54 -6.89 6.51
N ALA A 99 10.74 -6.36 6.78
CA ALA A 99 11.77 -6.08 5.80
C ALA A 99 13.16 -6.27 6.44
#